data_AF-A0A836CKK6-F1
#
_entry.id   AF-A0A836CKK6-F1
#
_cell.length_a   1.000
_cell.length_b   1.000
_cell.length_c   1.000
_cell.angle_alpha   90.00
_cell.angle_beta   90.00
_cell.angle_gamma   90.00
#
_symmetry.space_group_name_H-M   'P 1'
#
loop_
_entity.id
_entity.type
_entity.pdbx_description
1 polymer ?
#
loop_
_entity_poly.entity_id
_entity_poly.type
_entity_poly.pdbx_seq_one_letter_code
_entity_poly.pdbx_strand_id
1 'polypeptide(L)'
;MVMDGGWECYPVRFDEDLAAAEQVLAGKHLVLIGDSLTRYQYTSLVYFLENGHFMSPPPDNAWKAEFESWNDYFRITNERLHGNEVCDCYRPSEQIDGSYENRYYYNPATDVRISYLQWRGARGIYLHDQILDAVVDGDMARAGSYCRAGECGADVPGLDPVRFTSANDFVRDGAPRLRPHFLVLNCGHWAGCGTRAEFNALADSARDAVVKGGGHERNVIWKMTTTSATRGIAGHKHCGPFVARGARVSPDDRVSEGFRVLVGAPGSGVTLGDVFEDTIHFHAEVYAELNNILLNVLAT
;
A
#
# COMPACT_ATOMS: atom_id res chain seq x y z
N MET A 1 -8.26 -33.29 -36.81
CA MET A 1 -7.46 -32.06 -36.73
C MET A 1 -7.95 -31.31 -35.51
N VAL A 2 -7.24 -31.46 -34.39
CA VAL A 2 -7.54 -30.76 -33.12
C VAL A 2 -6.63 -29.53 -33.11
N MET A 3 -7.17 -28.36 -32.76
CA MET A 3 -6.33 -27.19 -32.52
C MET A 3 -5.98 -27.15 -31.03
N ASP A 4 -4.69 -27.23 -30.73
CA ASP A 4 -4.17 -26.83 -29.43
C ASP A 4 -4.48 -25.34 -29.19
N GLY A 5 -4.88 -25.02 -27.96
CA GLY A 5 -5.35 -23.70 -27.58
C GLY A 5 -5.30 -23.51 -26.06
N GLY A 6 -4.18 -23.90 -25.45
CA GLY A 6 -3.92 -23.64 -24.04
C GLY A 6 -3.69 -22.15 -23.82
N TRP A 7 -4.64 -21.47 -23.19
CA TRP A 7 -4.49 -20.08 -22.77
C TRP A 7 -3.60 -20.00 -21.53
N GLU A 8 -2.29 -19.99 -21.72
CA GLU A 8 -1.35 -19.63 -20.65
C GLU A 8 -1.43 -18.12 -20.41
N CYS A 9 -2.30 -17.72 -19.47
CA CYS A 9 -2.40 -16.34 -18.99
C CYS A 9 -1.17 -16.01 -18.13
N TYR A 10 -0.06 -15.67 -18.77
CA TYR A 10 1.06 -15.03 -18.10
C TYR A 10 0.66 -13.59 -17.70
N PRO A 11 0.95 -13.15 -16.47
CA PRO A 11 0.73 -11.77 -16.07
C PRO A 11 1.63 -10.83 -16.89
N VAL A 12 1.11 -9.66 -17.25
CA VAL A 12 1.85 -8.60 -17.95
C VAL A 12 3.01 -8.13 -17.08
N ARG A 13 4.19 -7.96 -17.70
CA ARG A 13 5.37 -7.31 -17.12
C ARG A 13 5.31 -5.81 -17.39
N PHE A 14 4.85 -5.05 -16.40
CA PHE A 14 4.78 -3.59 -16.49
C PHE A 14 6.15 -2.93 -16.30
N ASP A 15 7.15 -3.64 -15.76
CA ASP A 15 8.55 -3.21 -15.71
C ASP A 15 9.17 -2.94 -17.10
N GLU A 16 8.55 -3.43 -18.17
CA GLU A 16 8.94 -3.16 -19.56
C GLU A 16 8.00 -2.16 -20.27
N ASP A 17 6.89 -1.77 -19.65
CA ASP A 17 5.85 -0.90 -20.23
C ASP A 17 5.20 0.03 -19.18
N LEU A 18 5.88 1.15 -18.91
CA LEU A 18 5.39 2.25 -18.06
C LEU A 18 4.04 2.79 -18.56
N ALA A 19 3.87 2.96 -19.87
CA ALA A 19 2.66 3.56 -20.44
C ALA A 19 1.42 2.70 -20.20
N ALA A 20 1.56 1.37 -20.25
CA ALA A 20 0.49 0.45 -19.86
C ALA A 20 0.15 0.56 -18.36
N ALA A 21 1.14 0.74 -17.49
CA ALA A 21 0.90 0.91 -16.05
C ALA A 21 0.18 2.22 -15.73
N GLU A 22 0.59 3.32 -16.38
CA GLU A 22 -0.07 4.62 -16.31
C GLU A 22 -1.51 4.51 -16.84
N GLN A 23 -1.74 3.88 -17.99
CA GLN A 23 -3.08 3.69 -18.55
C GLN A 23 -4.03 2.90 -17.63
N VAL A 24 -3.51 1.92 -16.86
CA VAL A 24 -4.29 1.19 -15.87
C VAL A 24 -4.76 2.11 -14.73
N LEU A 25 -4.00 3.14 -14.38
CA LEU A 25 -4.22 4.01 -13.21
C LEU A 25 -4.77 5.41 -13.54
N ALA A 26 -4.63 5.89 -14.78
CA ALA A 26 -5.04 7.23 -15.21
C ALA A 26 -6.53 7.50 -14.92
N GLY A 27 -6.84 8.65 -14.33
CA GLY A 27 -8.21 9.01 -13.94
C GLY A 27 -8.73 8.29 -12.70
N LYS A 28 -7.95 7.39 -12.08
CA LYS A 28 -8.35 6.57 -10.94
C LYS A 28 -7.49 6.90 -9.72
N HIS A 29 -8.02 6.60 -8.54
CA HIS A 29 -7.28 6.73 -7.28
C HIS A 29 -7.09 5.36 -6.62
N LEU A 30 -5.84 4.92 -6.52
CA LEU A 30 -5.44 3.71 -5.79
C LEU A 30 -5.04 4.07 -4.35
N VAL A 31 -5.73 3.51 -3.36
CA VAL A 31 -5.41 3.73 -1.94
C VAL A 31 -4.87 2.45 -1.31
N LEU A 32 -3.65 2.49 -0.78
CA LEU A 32 -3.01 1.38 -0.07
C LEU A 32 -2.95 1.66 1.44
N ILE A 33 -3.40 0.72 2.25
CA ILE A 33 -3.50 0.88 3.70
C ILE A 33 -2.84 -0.30 4.42
N GLY A 34 -1.86 -0.02 5.29
CA GLY A 34 -1.18 -1.06 6.06
C GLY A 34 0.12 -0.64 6.74
N ASP A 35 0.96 -1.64 7.01
CA ASP A 35 2.26 -1.51 7.69
C ASP A 35 3.43 -1.13 6.74
N SER A 36 4.67 -1.24 7.22
CA SER A 36 5.89 -0.95 6.45
C SER A 36 6.07 -1.78 5.17
N LEU A 37 5.49 -2.99 5.06
CA LEU A 37 5.52 -3.75 3.80
C LEU A 37 4.60 -3.12 2.75
N THR A 38 3.55 -2.43 3.19
CA THR A 38 2.66 -1.65 2.32
C THR A 38 3.34 -0.36 1.88
N ARG A 39 4.07 0.30 2.78
CA ARG A 39 4.93 1.45 2.44
C ARG A 39 5.91 1.10 1.34
N TYR A 40 6.72 0.05 1.50
CA TYR A 40 7.74 -0.27 0.51
C TYR A 40 7.16 -0.72 -0.83
N GLN A 41 5.99 -1.37 -0.83
CA GLN A 41 5.25 -1.59 -2.06
C GLN A 41 4.83 -0.27 -2.73
N TYR A 42 4.22 0.65 -1.97
CA TYR A 42 3.81 1.96 -2.46
C TYR A 42 5.02 2.76 -3.00
N THR A 43 6.11 2.90 -2.23
CA THR A 43 7.29 3.66 -2.63
C THR A 43 7.94 3.06 -3.87
N SER A 44 7.98 1.73 -3.99
CA SER A 44 8.42 1.03 -5.20
C SER A 44 7.53 1.35 -6.42
N LEU A 45 6.20 1.42 -6.23
CA LEU A 45 5.24 1.70 -7.30
C LEU A 45 5.32 3.15 -7.78
N VAL A 46 5.26 4.13 -6.88
CA VAL A 46 5.31 5.56 -7.27
C VAL A 46 6.67 5.93 -7.84
N TYR A 47 7.76 5.33 -7.35
CA TYR A 47 9.08 5.53 -7.93
C TYR A 47 9.17 4.99 -9.36
N PHE A 48 8.61 3.82 -9.63
CA PHE A 48 8.51 3.27 -10.99
C PHE A 48 7.68 4.16 -11.92
N LEU A 49 6.54 4.66 -11.45
CA LEU A 49 5.69 5.57 -12.23
C LEU A 49 6.34 6.93 -12.49
N GLU A 50 7.27 7.37 -11.64
CA GLU A 50 7.99 8.64 -11.79
C GLU A 50 9.27 8.50 -12.62
N ASN A 51 9.97 7.36 -12.53
CA ASN A 51 11.33 7.18 -13.09
C ASN A 51 11.41 6.12 -14.22
N GLY A 52 10.31 5.43 -14.53
CA GLY A 52 10.25 4.39 -15.56
C GLY A 52 10.97 3.09 -15.24
N HIS A 53 11.46 2.90 -14.01
CA HIS A 53 12.02 1.64 -13.54
C HIS A 53 11.74 1.41 -12.05
N PHE A 54 11.58 0.15 -11.65
CA PHE A 54 11.48 -0.16 -10.22
C PHE A 54 12.78 0.20 -9.50
N MET A 55 12.61 0.59 -8.25
CA MET A 55 13.69 0.97 -7.34
C MET A 55 14.54 -0.24 -6.96
N SER A 56 15.87 -0.13 -7.06
CA SER A 56 16.82 -1.08 -6.49
C SER A 56 18.10 -0.35 -6.08
N PRO A 57 18.70 -0.64 -4.91
CA PRO A 57 18.25 -1.60 -3.89
C PRO A 57 17.11 -1.03 -3.02
N PRO A 58 16.49 -1.81 -2.11
CA PRO A 58 15.27 -1.38 -1.40
C PRO A 58 15.52 -0.23 -0.40
N PRO A 59 14.48 0.59 -0.10
CA PRO A 59 14.61 1.81 0.71
C PRO A 59 15.31 1.63 2.06
N ASP A 60 15.07 0.51 2.72
CA ASP A 60 15.42 0.38 4.13
C ASP A 60 16.89 0.03 4.36
N ASN A 61 17.61 -0.58 3.41
CA ASN A 61 19.01 -0.97 3.60
C ASN A 61 19.98 -0.25 2.66
N ALA A 62 19.55 0.13 1.46
CA ALA A 62 20.33 1.04 0.62
C ALA A 62 20.42 2.43 1.26
N TRP A 63 19.28 2.96 1.71
CA TRP A 63 19.20 4.37 2.14
C TRP A 63 19.35 4.56 3.65
N LYS A 64 19.44 3.50 4.47
CA LYS A 64 19.87 3.63 5.88
C LYS A 64 21.25 4.29 6.05
N ALA A 65 22.07 4.29 5.00
CA ALA A 65 23.34 5.02 4.94
C ALA A 65 23.17 6.51 4.51
N GLU A 66 21.98 6.89 4.02
CA GLU A 66 21.66 8.20 3.45
C GLU A 66 20.76 9.06 4.37
N PHE A 67 20.03 8.45 5.31
CA PHE A 67 19.18 9.17 6.27
C PHE A 67 19.62 8.99 7.72
N GLU A 68 19.77 10.10 8.45
CA GLU A 68 20.11 10.10 9.88
C GLU A 68 18.88 9.89 10.79
N SER A 69 17.68 10.16 10.26
CA SER A 69 16.40 10.05 10.98
C SER A 69 15.25 9.58 10.09
N TRP A 70 14.12 9.21 10.71
CA TRP A 70 12.88 8.92 9.97
C TRP A 70 12.31 10.14 9.24
N ASN A 71 12.56 11.35 9.75
CA ASN A 71 12.10 12.57 9.10
C ASN A 71 12.98 12.90 7.87
N ASP A 72 14.27 12.58 7.90
CA ASP A 72 15.14 12.61 6.72
C ASP A 72 14.74 11.57 5.69
N TYR A 73 14.39 10.35 6.11
CA TYR A 73 13.80 9.35 5.22
C TYR A 73 12.55 9.90 4.53
N PHE A 74 11.61 10.49 5.28
CA PHE A 74 10.40 11.09 4.69
C PHE A 74 10.74 12.18 3.66
N ARG A 75 11.62 13.12 4.01
CA ARG A 75 12.08 14.20 3.13
C ARG A 75 12.78 13.69 1.86
N ILE A 76 13.81 12.85 1.99
CA ILE A 76 14.60 12.34 0.85
C ILE A 76 13.73 11.49 -0.09
N THR A 77 12.82 10.67 0.45
CA THR A 77 11.93 9.85 -0.38
C THR A 77 10.88 10.66 -1.12
N ASN A 78 10.45 11.78 -0.54
CA ASN A 78 9.51 12.71 -1.16
C ASN A 78 10.18 13.58 -2.24
N GLU A 79 11.40 14.07 -1.99
CA GLU A 79 12.22 14.83 -2.97
C GLU A 79 12.50 14.03 -4.26
N ARG A 80 12.63 12.71 -4.16
CA ARG A 80 12.83 11.77 -5.30
C ARG A 80 11.60 11.60 -6.22
N LEU A 81 10.47 12.19 -5.85
CA LEU A 81 9.24 12.17 -6.64
C LEU A 81 8.95 13.54 -7.29
N HIS A 82 9.99 14.37 -7.46
CA HIS A 82 9.96 15.65 -8.20
C HIS A 82 8.86 16.66 -7.78
N GLY A 83 8.32 16.54 -6.57
CA GLY A 83 7.20 17.35 -6.08
C GLY A 83 5.80 16.79 -6.38
N ASN A 84 5.70 15.63 -7.03
CA ASN A 84 4.44 14.90 -7.28
C ASN A 84 3.93 14.15 -6.05
N GLU A 85 4.62 14.14 -4.91
CA GLU A 85 4.13 13.57 -3.65
C GLU A 85 4.03 14.63 -2.55
N VAL A 86 2.94 14.60 -1.78
CA VAL A 86 2.84 15.24 -0.46
C VAL A 86 2.84 14.17 0.63
N CYS A 87 3.61 14.39 1.69
CA CYS A 87 3.78 13.46 2.80
C CYS A 87 3.32 14.11 4.10
N ASP A 88 2.10 13.75 4.52
CA ASP A 88 1.59 14.01 5.88
C ASP A 88 2.24 13.00 6.82
N CYS A 89 3.46 13.33 7.24
CA CYS A 89 4.33 12.38 7.89
C CYS A 89 5.27 13.07 8.88
N TYR A 90 5.38 12.46 10.04
CA TYR A 90 6.20 12.94 11.15
C TYR A 90 6.53 11.79 12.08
N ARG A 91 7.73 11.80 12.65
CA ARG A 91 8.11 10.90 13.73
C ARG A 91 8.87 11.63 14.84
N PRO A 92 8.36 11.62 16.08
CA PRO A 92 9.04 12.22 17.22
C PRO A 92 10.20 11.33 17.70
N SER A 93 11.42 11.61 17.22
CA SER A 93 12.67 10.91 17.59
C SER A 93 12.59 9.38 17.37
N GLU A 94 13.29 8.57 18.18
CA GLU A 94 13.26 7.10 18.06
C GLU A 94 11.87 6.50 18.35
N GLN A 95 11.01 7.22 19.08
CA GLN A 95 9.71 6.71 19.50
C GLN A 95 8.74 6.55 18.32
N ILE A 96 7.81 5.59 18.43
CA ILE A 96 6.77 5.31 17.43
C ILE A 96 5.44 5.98 17.82
N ASP A 97 5.26 6.29 19.10
CA ASP A 97 4.05 6.94 19.62
C ASP A 97 4.01 8.40 19.13
N GLY A 98 2.88 8.83 18.58
CA GLY A 98 2.77 10.11 17.87
C GLY A 98 3.35 10.12 16.45
N SER A 99 3.83 8.99 15.91
CA SER A 99 4.26 8.91 14.51
C SER A 99 3.14 8.48 13.56
N TYR A 100 3.09 9.13 12.40
CA TYR A 100 2.22 8.80 11.27
C TYR A 100 2.97 9.00 9.95
N GLU A 101 2.45 8.36 8.91
CA GLU A 101 2.99 8.41 7.57
C GLU A 101 1.85 8.17 6.58
N ASN A 102 1.26 9.27 6.11
CA ASN A 102 0.32 9.27 5.00
C ASN A 102 1.01 9.96 3.83
N ARG A 103 0.96 9.34 2.67
CA ARG A 103 1.59 9.82 1.44
C ARG A 103 0.57 9.90 0.33
N TYR A 104 0.66 10.94 -0.46
CA TYR A 104 -0.29 11.30 -1.49
C TYR A 104 0.49 11.64 -2.75
N TYR A 105 0.58 10.69 -3.68
CA TYR A 105 1.21 10.88 -4.99
C TYR A 105 0.14 11.27 -6.02
N TYR A 106 0.43 12.32 -6.78
CA TYR A 106 -0.33 12.74 -7.94
C TYR A 106 0.60 13.23 -9.05
N ASN A 107 0.61 12.53 -10.18
CA ASN A 107 1.29 12.98 -11.39
C ASN A 107 0.28 13.65 -12.34
N PRO A 108 0.36 14.97 -12.56
CA PRO A 108 -0.59 15.70 -13.39
C PRO A 108 -0.40 15.45 -14.91
N ALA A 109 0.74 14.90 -15.34
CA ALA A 109 0.96 14.58 -16.75
C ALA A 109 0.22 13.31 -17.20
N THR A 110 0.00 12.38 -16.26
CA THR A 110 -0.60 11.05 -16.51
C THR A 110 -1.94 10.85 -15.79
N ASP A 111 -2.36 11.83 -14.97
CA ASP A 111 -3.53 11.80 -14.09
C ASP A 111 -3.59 10.59 -13.15
N VAL A 112 -2.41 10.11 -12.73
CA VAL A 112 -2.27 8.96 -11.81
C VAL A 112 -2.27 9.45 -10.36
N ARG A 113 -3.22 8.95 -9.55
CA ARG A 113 -3.32 9.23 -8.11
C ARG A 113 -3.10 7.96 -7.28
N ILE A 114 -2.16 8.00 -6.35
CA ILE A 114 -1.92 6.90 -5.40
C ILE A 114 -1.73 7.45 -4.00
N SER A 115 -2.47 6.92 -3.02
CA SER A 115 -2.24 7.23 -1.61
C SER A 115 -1.74 6.01 -0.84
N TYR A 116 -0.84 6.23 0.11
CA TYR A 116 -0.47 5.26 1.14
C TYR A 116 -0.80 5.79 2.54
N LEU A 117 -1.40 4.95 3.37
CA LEU A 117 -1.84 5.29 4.72
C LEU A 117 -1.34 4.24 5.72
N GLN A 118 -0.47 4.68 6.63
CA GLN A 118 0.19 3.82 7.62
C GLN A 118 -0.78 3.40 8.74
N TRP A 119 -1.26 2.17 8.68
CA TRP A 119 -1.99 1.54 9.77
C TRP A 119 -1.03 0.90 10.79
N ARG A 120 -0.99 1.46 12.02
CA ARG A 120 -0.12 0.98 13.13
C ARG A 120 -0.85 0.10 14.17
N GLY A 121 -1.96 -0.54 13.79
CA GLY A 121 -2.70 -1.46 14.68
C GLY A 121 -3.33 -0.77 15.87
N ALA A 122 -3.02 -1.20 17.10
CA ALA A 122 -3.53 -0.57 18.32
C ALA A 122 -3.14 0.93 18.47
N ARG A 123 -2.12 1.39 17.74
CA ARG A 123 -1.79 2.82 17.65
C ARG A 123 -2.75 3.58 16.74
N GLY A 124 -3.40 2.90 15.80
CA GLY A 124 -4.33 3.46 14.85
C GLY A 124 -3.63 4.10 13.65
N ILE A 125 -4.32 5.09 13.08
CA ILE A 125 -3.83 6.04 12.08
C ILE A 125 -4.23 7.46 12.50
N TYR A 126 -3.48 8.46 12.04
CA TYR A 126 -3.72 9.88 12.24
C TYR A 126 -3.88 10.51 10.86
N LEU A 127 -4.79 11.47 10.69
CA LEU A 127 -4.98 12.23 9.44
C LEU A 127 -5.06 13.72 9.78
N HIS A 128 -4.40 14.57 8.98
CA HIS A 128 -4.67 16.00 9.01
C HIS A 128 -5.71 16.38 7.95
N ASP A 129 -6.87 16.87 8.40
CA ASP A 129 -8.00 17.20 7.54
C ASP A 129 -7.65 18.26 6.48
N GLN A 130 -6.84 19.24 6.87
CA GLN A 130 -6.34 20.33 6.04
C GLN A 130 -5.54 19.83 4.84
N ILE A 131 -4.66 18.84 5.05
CA ILE A 131 -3.84 18.22 4.00
C ILE A 131 -4.71 17.31 3.13
N LEU A 132 -5.53 16.46 3.77
CA LEU A 132 -6.39 15.50 3.08
C LEU A 132 -7.40 16.21 2.15
N ASP A 133 -8.05 17.27 2.63
CA ASP A 133 -9.02 18.03 1.83
C ASP A 133 -8.31 18.74 0.66
N ALA A 134 -7.07 19.23 0.84
CA ALA A 134 -6.24 19.78 -0.25
C ALA A 134 -5.84 18.73 -1.30
N VAL A 135 -5.44 17.53 -0.89
CA VAL A 135 -5.17 16.40 -1.79
C VAL A 135 -6.42 16.00 -2.58
N VAL A 136 -7.58 15.95 -1.92
CA VAL A 136 -8.87 15.55 -2.52
C VAL A 136 -9.44 16.62 -3.48
N ASP A 137 -9.09 17.88 -3.27
CA ASP A 137 -9.31 18.98 -4.23
C ASP A 137 -8.32 18.97 -5.41
N GLY A 138 -7.26 18.14 -5.35
CA GLY A 138 -6.17 18.11 -6.34
C GLY A 138 -5.12 19.22 -6.15
N ASP A 139 -5.20 19.98 -5.07
CA ASP A 139 -4.31 21.10 -4.76
C ASP A 139 -3.10 20.62 -3.93
N MET A 140 -2.21 19.88 -4.61
CA MET A 140 -0.98 19.35 -4.01
C MET A 140 -0.05 20.46 -3.50
N ALA A 141 -0.08 21.64 -4.13
CA ALA A 141 0.70 22.80 -3.71
C ALA A 141 0.20 23.34 -2.35
N ARG A 142 -1.11 23.46 -2.15
CA ARG A 142 -1.70 23.79 -0.83
C ARG A 142 -1.42 22.69 0.18
N ALA A 143 -1.58 21.43 -0.20
CA ALA A 143 -1.34 20.28 0.69
C ALA A 143 0.09 20.27 1.24
N GLY A 144 1.11 20.46 0.40
CA GLY A 144 2.52 20.58 0.79
C GLY A 144 2.92 21.90 1.44
N SER A 145 2.01 22.89 1.53
CA SER A 145 2.28 24.18 2.17
C SER A 145 2.03 24.19 3.69
N TYR A 146 1.23 23.25 4.21
CA TYR A 146 0.93 23.15 5.65
C TYR A 146 2.14 22.69 6.46
N CYS A 147 2.91 21.74 5.92
CA CYS A 147 4.13 21.19 6.50
C CYS A 147 4.95 20.51 5.41
N ARG A 148 6.26 20.36 5.65
CA ARG A 148 7.13 19.53 4.79
C ARG A 148 7.12 18.09 5.26
N ALA A 149 7.52 17.18 4.37
CA ALA A 149 7.72 15.77 4.69
C ALA A 149 8.69 15.62 5.88
N GLY A 150 8.22 15.02 6.99
CA GLY A 150 8.97 14.89 8.23
C GLY A 150 8.87 16.07 9.21
N GLU A 151 8.17 17.14 8.85
CA GLU A 151 7.94 18.34 9.69
C GLU A 151 6.46 18.47 10.13
N CYS A 152 5.56 17.56 9.75
CA CYS A 152 4.12 17.68 9.98
C CYS A 152 3.64 17.48 11.43
N GLY A 153 4.52 17.66 12.43
CA GLY A 153 4.30 17.31 13.83
C GLY A 153 3.20 18.09 14.56
N ALA A 154 2.91 17.67 15.79
CA ALA A 154 1.91 18.31 16.66
C ALA A 154 2.30 19.74 17.12
N ASP A 155 3.49 20.20 16.77
CA ASP A 155 3.98 21.56 16.93
C ASP A 155 3.63 22.50 15.76
N VAL A 156 3.08 21.98 14.65
CA VAL A 156 2.61 22.78 13.50
C VAL A 156 1.27 23.47 13.85
N PRO A 157 1.21 24.82 13.93
CA PRO A 157 0.01 25.50 14.40
C PRO A 157 -1.20 25.33 13.49
N GLY A 158 -2.32 24.85 14.05
CA GLY A 158 -3.58 24.66 13.31
C GLY A 158 -3.63 23.40 12.45
N LEU A 159 -2.70 22.47 12.65
CA LEU A 159 -2.62 21.17 12.00
C LEU A 159 -2.83 20.05 13.04
N ASP A 160 -4.05 19.98 13.62
CA ASP A 160 -4.41 18.98 14.64
C ASP A 160 -4.85 17.65 13.99
N PRO A 161 -4.20 16.51 14.29
CA PRO A 161 -4.54 15.24 13.64
C PRO A 161 -5.77 14.55 14.24
N VAL A 162 -6.69 14.11 13.38
CA VAL A 162 -7.78 13.20 13.74
C VAL A 162 -7.24 11.77 13.81
N ARG A 163 -7.35 11.14 14.98
CA ARG A 163 -6.87 9.77 15.23
C ARG A 163 -8.00 8.74 15.14
N PHE A 164 -7.84 7.74 14.29
CA PHE A 164 -8.69 6.55 14.24
C PHE A 164 -7.97 5.36 14.88
N THR A 165 -8.47 4.86 16.01
CA THR A 165 -7.92 3.68 16.72
C THR A 165 -8.52 2.35 16.28
N SER A 166 -9.59 2.39 15.49
CA SER A 166 -10.36 1.25 14.99
C SER A 166 -10.25 1.17 13.48
N ALA A 167 -9.88 -0.01 12.99
CA ALA A 167 -9.78 -0.30 11.55
C ALA A 167 -11.14 -0.12 10.84
N ASN A 168 -12.22 -0.56 11.49
CA ASN A 168 -13.58 -0.42 10.98
C ASN A 168 -14.01 1.05 10.89
N ASP A 169 -13.75 1.84 11.94
CA ASP A 169 -14.13 3.26 11.93
C ASP A 169 -13.31 4.05 10.90
N PHE A 170 -12.01 3.75 10.77
CA PHE A 170 -11.19 4.35 9.73
C PHE A 170 -11.65 3.99 8.31
N VAL A 171 -11.92 2.72 8.02
CA VAL A 171 -12.36 2.30 6.67
C VAL A 171 -13.78 2.77 6.37
N ARG A 172 -14.66 2.92 7.37
CA ARG A 172 -16.02 3.45 7.21
C ARG A 172 -16.07 4.97 7.02
N ASP A 173 -15.28 5.72 7.78
CA ASP A 173 -15.44 7.19 7.89
C ASP A 173 -14.23 7.96 7.32
N GLY A 174 -13.01 7.43 7.44
CA GLY A 174 -11.78 8.06 6.95
C GLY A 174 -11.47 7.74 5.49
N ALA A 175 -11.40 6.45 5.13
CA ALA A 175 -11.05 6.01 3.77
C ALA A 175 -11.94 6.57 2.64
N PRO A 176 -13.27 6.77 2.79
CA PRO A 176 -14.10 7.34 1.73
C PRO A 176 -13.73 8.79 1.38
N ARG A 177 -13.11 9.54 2.31
CA ARG A 177 -12.72 10.95 2.07
C ARG A 177 -11.72 11.07 0.93
N LEU A 178 -10.84 10.08 0.76
CA LEU A 178 -9.87 9.97 -0.33
C LEU A 178 -10.52 9.74 -1.70
N ARG A 179 -11.81 9.40 -1.77
CA ARG A 179 -12.50 8.98 -3.00
C ARG A 179 -11.76 7.86 -3.76
N PRO A 180 -11.48 6.71 -3.12
CA PRO A 180 -10.74 5.61 -3.76
C PRO A 180 -11.54 5.00 -4.91
N HIS A 181 -10.85 4.74 -6.03
CA HIS A 181 -11.34 3.85 -7.10
C HIS A 181 -10.93 2.40 -6.86
N PHE A 182 -9.82 2.20 -6.14
CA PHE A 182 -9.35 0.92 -5.64
C PHE A 182 -8.84 1.07 -4.21
N LEU A 183 -9.06 0.02 -3.40
CA LEU A 183 -8.67 0.00 -1.99
C LEU A 183 -7.93 -1.30 -1.66
N VAL A 184 -6.62 -1.18 -1.40
CA VAL A 184 -5.74 -2.30 -1.03
C VAL A 184 -5.50 -2.25 0.48
N LEU A 185 -5.97 -3.28 1.19
CA LEU A 185 -5.81 -3.42 2.64
C LEU A 185 -4.82 -4.56 2.91
N ASN A 186 -3.69 -4.29 3.57
CA ASN A 186 -2.69 -5.32 3.92
C ASN A 186 -2.80 -5.71 5.39
N CYS A 187 -3.17 -6.97 5.66
CA CYS A 187 -3.73 -7.45 6.93
C CYS A 187 -2.82 -7.40 8.18
N GLY A 188 -1.58 -6.90 8.09
CA GLY A 188 -0.54 -7.13 9.11
C GLY A 188 -0.84 -6.63 10.52
N HIS A 189 -0.70 -5.33 10.77
CA HIS A 189 -1.04 -4.76 12.09
C HIS A 189 -2.56 -4.72 12.38
N TRP A 190 -3.40 -5.33 11.53
CA TRP A 190 -4.85 -5.42 11.70
C TRP A 190 -5.15 -6.58 12.64
N ALA A 191 -5.05 -6.31 13.96
CA ALA A 191 -5.10 -7.28 15.05
C ALA A 191 -6.08 -8.45 14.83
N GLY A 192 -5.57 -9.55 14.25
CA GLY A 192 -6.29 -10.80 14.05
C GLY A 192 -7.58 -10.74 13.21
N CYS A 193 -7.77 -9.75 12.32
CA CYS A 193 -8.99 -9.57 11.50
C CYS A 193 -10.34 -9.49 12.26
N GLY A 194 -10.32 -9.46 13.59
CA GLY A 194 -11.52 -9.65 14.42
C GLY A 194 -12.21 -11.01 14.23
N THR A 195 -13.43 -11.09 14.72
CA THR A 195 -14.39 -12.15 14.38
C THR A 195 -14.79 -12.09 12.90
N ARG A 196 -15.39 -13.15 12.36
CA ARG A 196 -15.95 -13.15 10.99
C ARG A 196 -16.95 -12.00 10.77
N ALA A 197 -17.70 -11.61 11.80
CA ALA A 197 -18.64 -10.49 11.71
C ALA A 197 -17.91 -9.14 11.56
N GLU A 198 -16.83 -8.92 12.32
CA GLU A 198 -16.01 -7.71 12.21
C GLU A 198 -15.27 -7.64 10.87
N PHE A 199 -14.75 -8.75 10.36
CA PHE A 199 -14.16 -8.82 9.02
C PHE A 199 -15.19 -8.52 7.92
N ASN A 200 -16.41 -9.05 8.03
CA ASN A 200 -17.47 -8.78 7.07
C ASN A 200 -17.88 -7.29 7.09
N ALA A 201 -18.03 -6.69 8.27
CA ALA A 201 -18.32 -5.27 8.41
C ALA A 201 -17.18 -4.36 7.87
N LEU A 202 -15.92 -4.78 8.03
CA LEU A 202 -14.77 -4.12 7.41
C LEU A 202 -14.85 -4.16 5.89
N ALA A 203 -15.17 -5.35 5.35
CA ALA A 203 -15.32 -5.58 3.92
C ALA A 203 -16.49 -4.79 3.30
N ASP A 204 -17.63 -4.71 3.99
CA ASP A 204 -18.77 -3.87 3.58
C ASP A 204 -18.37 -2.39 3.58
N SER A 205 -17.72 -1.91 4.64
CA SER A 205 -17.23 -0.53 4.74
C SER A 205 -16.22 -0.20 3.64
N ALA A 206 -15.34 -1.14 3.28
CA ALA A 206 -14.36 -0.99 2.21
C ALA A 206 -15.02 -0.90 0.82
N ARG A 207 -16.06 -1.70 0.56
CA ARG A 207 -16.87 -1.62 -0.67
C ARG A 207 -17.56 -0.27 -0.76
N ASP A 208 -18.21 0.16 0.30
CA ASP A 208 -18.89 1.45 0.38
C ASP A 208 -17.93 2.63 0.14
N ALA A 209 -16.72 2.58 0.70
CA ALA A 209 -15.70 3.60 0.48
C ALA A 209 -15.31 3.74 -1.00
N VAL A 210 -15.12 2.60 -1.68
CA VAL A 210 -14.79 2.55 -3.11
C VAL A 210 -15.95 3.01 -3.99
N VAL A 211 -17.18 2.56 -3.72
CA VAL A 211 -18.36 2.99 -4.47
C VAL A 211 -18.62 4.50 -4.31
N LYS A 212 -18.44 5.06 -3.10
CA LYS A 212 -18.50 6.52 -2.86
C LYS A 212 -17.37 7.28 -3.57
N GLY A 213 -16.23 6.63 -3.84
CA GLY A 213 -15.12 7.18 -4.60
C GLY A 213 -15.26 7.09 -6.12
N GLY A 214 -16.32 6.47 -6.64
CA GLY A 214 -16.54 6.26 -8.08
C GLY A 214 -15.95 4.94 -8.62
N GLY A 215 -15.37 4.10 -7.77
CA GLY A 215 -14.91 2.76 -8.12
C GLY A 215 -16.04 1.71 -8.12
N HIS A 216 -15.69 0.48 -8.53
CA HIS A 216 -16.59 -0.67 -8.50
C HIS A 216 -16.42 -1.45 -7.18
N GLU A 217 -17.47 -2.03 -6.60
CA GLU A 217 -17.41 -2.77 -5.31
C GLU A 217 -16.36 -3.91 -5.28
N ARG A 218 -15.97 -4.43 -6.45
CA ARG A 218 -14.95 -5.49 -6.58
C ARG A 218 -13.51 -4.98 -6.44
N ASN A 219 -13.30 -3.66 -6.47
CA ASN A 219 -11.99 -3.02 -6.43
C ASN A 219 -11.39 -2.95 -5.01
N VAL A 220 -11.81 -3.87 -4.13
CA VAL A 220 -11.27 -4.06 -2.77
C VAL A 220 -10.37 -5.29 -2.77
N ILE A 221 -9.11 -5.11 -2.37
CA ILE A 221 -8.06 -6.12 -2.41
C ILE A 221 -7.53 -6.36 -0.99
N TRP A 222 -7.73 -7.57 -0.45
CA TRP A 222 -7.26 -7.93 0.89
C TRP A 222 -5.92 -8.68 0.86
N LYS A 223 -4.81 -7.94 0.89
CA LYS A 223 -3.45 -8.47 0.84
C LYS A 223 -3.04 -9.10 2.18
N MET A 224 -2.29 -10.21 2.15
CA MET A 224 -1.81 -10.92 3.35
C MET A 224 -0.29 -11.10 3.34
N THR A 225 0.46 -10.09 2.90
CA THR A 225 1.93 -10.17 2.83
C THR A 225 2.61 -10.02 4.17
N THR A 226 1.96 -9.39 5.13
CA THR A 226 2.49 -9.30 6.49
C THR A 226 2.12 -10.55 7.26
N THR A 227 3.01 -11.52 7.29
CA THR A 227 2.91 -12.61 8.27
C THR A 227 3.20 -12.02 9.66
N SER A 228 2.22 -12.10 10.55
CA SER A 228 2.33 -11.64 11.93
C SER A 228 3.38 -12.45 12.69
N ALA A 229 4.62 -11.95 12.70
CA ALA A 229 5.79 -12.50 13.37
C ALA A 229 6.09 -13.99 13.10
N THR A 230 7.27 -14.23 12.53
CA THR A 230 7.99 -15.52 12.48
C THR A 230 8.29 -16.16 13.85
N ARG A 231 7.67 -15.68 14.94
CA ARG A 231 7.74 -16.23 16.31
C ARG A 231 6.49 -17.02 16.74
N GLY A 232 5.43 -17.08 15.93
CA GLY A 232 4.09 -17.54 16.39
C GLY A 232 3.33 -18.57 15.55
N ILE A 233 3.87 -19.08 14.43
CA ILE A 233 3.12 -19.93 13.48
C ILE A 233 3.04 -21.41 13.94
N ALA A 234 2.61 -21.61 15.18
CA ALA A 234 2.10 -22.89 15.70
C ALA A 234 0.58 -22.87 15.95
N GLY A 235 -0.06 -21.69 15.93
CA GLY A 235 -1.47 -21.52 16.31
C GLY A 235 -2.49 -21.42 15.17
N HIS A 236 -2.18 -20.75 14.05
CA HIS A 236 -3.16 -20.41 13.02
C HIS A 236 -3.45 -21.54 12.03
N LYS A 237 -4.15 -22.59 12.51
CA LYS A 237 -4.57 -23.79 11.73
C LYS A 237 -5.53 -23.52 10.55
N HIS A 238 -5.87 -22.27 10.25
CA HIS A 238 -6.75 -21.89 9.13
C HIS A 238 -6.03 -21.14 8.00
N CYS A 239 -4.76 -20.76 8.18
CA CYS A 239 -3.96 -20.12 7.13
C CYS A 239 -3.03 -21.17 6.49
N GLY A 240 -3.51 -21.83 5.44
CA GLY A 240 -2.80 -22.91 4.73
C GLY A 240 -1.51 -22.48 4.01
N PRO A 241 -0.71 -23.45 3.55
CA PRO A 241 0.67 -23.25 3.11
C PRO A 241 0.87 -22.57 1.74
N PHE A 242 2.12 -22.15 1.56
CA PHE A 242 2.75 -21.38 0.48
C PHE A 242 2.70 -22.01 -0.94
N VAL A 243 2.58 -21.20 -2.02
CA VAL A 243 2.84 -21.63 -3.43
C VAL A 243 2.94 -20.50 -4.50
N ALA A 244 2.42 -19.30 -4.21
CA ALA A 244 2.45 -18.07 -5.03
C ALA A 244 1.89 -18.22 -6.46
N ARG A 245 0.58 -18.45 -6.57
CA ARG A 245 -0.14 -18.48 -7.85
C ARG A 245 -1.54 -17.93 -7.71
N GLY A 246 -1.83 -16.90 -8.51
CA GLY A 246 -3.15 -16.29 -8.68
C GLY A 246 -3.60 -15.40 -7.52
N ALA A 247 -4.13 -14.22 -7.85
CA ALA A 247 -5.21 -13.66 -7.05
C ALA A 247 -6.38 -14.65 -7.10
N ARG A 248 -6.91 -15.07 -5.95
CA ARG A 248 -8.19 -15.78 -5.92
C ARG A 248 -9.29 -14.75 -5.80
N VAL A 249 -9.81 -14.32 -6.95
CA VAL A 249 -11.15 -13.74 -7.00
C VAL A 249 -12.10 -14.87 -6.59
N SER A 250 -12.64 -14.80 -5.37
CA SER A 250 -13.67 -15.74 -4.96
C SER A 250 -14.90 -15.51 -5.83
N PRO A 251 -15.49 -16.54 -6.45
CA PRO A 251 -16.71 -16.37 -7.23
C PRO A 251 -17.89 -15.87 -6.38
N ASP A 252 -17.89 -16.23 -5.09
CA ASP A 252 -19.03 -16.03 -4.18
C ASP A 252 -18.74 -15.04 -3.02
N ASP A 253 -17.48 -14.79 -2.65
CA ASP A 253 -17.10 -13.81 -1.62
C ASP A 253 -16.64 -12.48 -2.22
N ARG A 254 -17.33 -11.40 -1.87
CA ARG A 254 -17.26 -10.07 -2.50
C ARG A 254 -16.05 -9.20 -2.12
N VAL A 255 -14.95 -9.83 -1.74
CA VAL A 255 -13.63 -9.21 -1.57
C VAL A 255 -12.67 -10.09 -2.34
N SER A 256 -11.82 -9.52 -3.18
CA SER A 256 -10.74 -10.34 -3.74
C SER A 256 -9.80 -10.75 -2.60
N GLU A 257 -9.64 -12.07 -2.36
CA GLU A 257 -8.58 -12.54 -1.49
C GLU A 257 -7.26 -12.17 -2.18
N GLY A 258 -6.71 -11.06 -1.71
CA GLY A 258 -5.60 -10.38 -2.31
C GLY A 258 -4.31 -11.17 -2.16
N PHE A 259 -3.29 -10.63 -2.80
CA PHE A 259 -2.05 -11.34 -3.01
C PHE A 259 -1.42 -11.83 -1.71
N ARG A 260 -1.05 -13.10 -1.72
CA ARG A 260 -0.12 -13.69 -0.76
C ARG A 260 1.22 -13.84 -1.49
N VAL A 261 2.27 -13.16 -1.02
CA VAL A 261 3.65 -13.51 -1.40
C VAL A 261 3.96 -14.82 -0.72
N LEU A 262 4.38 -15.81 -1.49
CA LEU A 262 4.66 -17.15 -0.97
C LEU A 262 5.96 -17.62 -1.62
N VAL A 263 6.88 -18.10 -0.79
CA VAL A 263 8.25 -18.44 -1.19
C VAL A 263 8.38 -19.94 -1.37
N GLY A 264 9.10 -20.36 -2.41
CA GLY A 264 9.47 -21.75 -2.64
C GLY A 264 8.37 -22.59 -3.30
N ALA A 265 8.40 -22.70 -4.63
CA ALA A 265 7.86 -23.89 -5.27
C ALA A 265 8.77 -25.09 -4.91
N PRO A 266 8.25 -26.29 -4.63
CA PRO A 266 9.08 -27.47 -4.37
C PRO A 266 10.06 -27.70 -5.53
N GLY A 267 11.36 -27.68 -5.24
CA GLY A 267 12.44 -27.81 -6.24
C GLY A 267 12.96 -26.49 -6.85
N SER A 268 12.42 -25.32 -6.47
CA SER A 268 12.90 -24.02 -6.98
C SER A 268 14.24 -23.55 -6.41
N GLY A 269 14.72 -24.14 -5.32
CA GLY A 269 15.95 -23.73 -4.62
C GLY A 269 15.84 -22.45 -3.80
N VAL A 270 14.84 -21.60 -4.06
CA VAL A 270 14.60 -20.34 -3.34
C VAL A 270 14.23 -20.61 -1.88
N THR A 271 15.03 -20.08 -0.96
CA THR A 271 14.84 -20.12 0.49
C THR A 271 14.18 -18.82 0.98
N LEU A 272 13.77 -18.79 2.25
CA LEU A 272 13.29 -17.53 2.87
C LEU A 272 14.38 -16.45 2.94
N GLY A 273 15.66 -16.83 3.00
CA GLY A 273 16.77 -15.87 3.01
C GLY A 273 16.98 -15.16 1.68
N ASP A 274 16.45 -15.70 0.58
CA ASP A 274 16.60 -15.14 -0.78
C ASP A 274 15.47 -14.15 -1.14
N VAL A 275 14.54 -13.90 -0.22
CA VAL A 275 13.34 -13.07 -0.44
C VAL A 275 13.25 -11.93 0.58
N PHE A 276 13.91 -12.07 1.73
CA PHE A 276 13.86 -11.12 2.83
C PHE A 276 15.22 -10.46 3.11
N GLU A 277 15.21 -9.14 3.08
CA GLU A 277 16.34 -8.25 3.40
C GLU A 277 16.64 -8.24 4.92
N ASP A 278 15.61 -8.41 5.75
CA ASP A 278 15.73 -8.60 7.20
C ASP A 278 14.68 -9.61 7.74
N THR A 279 14.40 -9.64 9.04
CA THR A 279 13.42 -10.60 9.61
C THR A 279 11.95 -10.33 9.26
N ILE A 280 11.65 -9.22 8.56
CA ILE A 280 10.31 -8.69 8.27
C ILE A 280 10.19 -8.23 6.81
N HIS A 281 11.17 -7.48 6.29
CA HIS A 281 11.06 -6.77 5.02
C HIS A 281 11.63 -7.57 3.84
N PHE A 282 10.93 -7.52 2.71
CA PHE A 282 11.39 -8.16 1.47
C PHE A 282 12.52 -7.38 0.77
N HIS A 283 13.27 -8.04 -0.13
CA HIS A 283 14.13 -7.35 -1.10
C HIS A 283 13.31 -6.52 -2.12
N ALA A 284 13.96 -5.60 -2.83
CA ALA A 284 13.32 -4.67 -3.76
C ALA A 284 12.52 -5.37 -4.87
N GLU A 285 13.10 -6.43 -5.41
CA GLU A 285 12.59 -7.22 -6.52
C GLU A 285 11.23 -7.83 -6.18
N VAL A 286 11.01 -8.18 -4.91
CA VAL A 286 9.73 -8.71 -4.42
C VAL A 286 8.64 -7.65 -4.41
N TYR A 287 8.98 -6.37 -4.18
CA TYR A 287 8.03 -5.27 -4.29
C TYR A 287 7.72 -4.94 -5.77
N ALA A 288 8.69 -5.05 -6.66
CA ALA A 288 8.47 -4.97 -8.11
C ALA A 288 7.49 -6.06 -8.58
N GLU A 289 7.72 -7.32 -8.20
CA GLU A 289 6.79 -8.42 -8.48
C GLU A 289 5.38 -8.18 -7.91
N LEU A 290 5.29 -7.72 -6.66
CA LEU A 290 4.03 -7.34 -6.03
C LEU A 290 3.28 -6.24 -6.77
N ASN A 291 3.99 -5.30 -7.39
CA ASN A 291 3.43 -4.19 -8.15
C ASN A 291 3.00 -4.62 -9.55
N ASN A 292 3.78 -5.44 -10.24
CA ASN A 292 3.35 -6.13 -11.46
C ASN A 292 2.05 -6.91 -11.23
N ILE A 293 2.02 -7.72 -10.17
CA ILE A 293 0.87 -8.53 -9.78
C ILE A 293 -0.35 -7.65 -9.43
N LEU A 294 -0.14 -6.52 -8.73
CA LEU A 294 -1.20 -5.55 -8.43
C LEU A 294 -1.76 -4.94 -9.70
N LEU A 295 -0.93 -4.36 -10.56
CA LEU A 295 -1.34 -3.72 -11.81
C LEU A 295 -2.14 -4.66 -12.71
N ASN A 296 -1.77 -5.95 -12.79
CA ASN A 296 -2.54 -6.97 -13.51
C ASN A 296 -3.98 -7.13 -12.99
N VAL A 297 -4.25 -6.98 -11.69
CA VAL A 297 -5.61 -7.03 -11.12
C VAL A 297 -6.34 -5.70 -11.24
N LEU A 298 -5.62 -4.57 -11.30
CA LEU A 298 -6.23 -3.26 -11.56
C LEU A 298 -6.62 -3.08 -13.04
N ALA A 299 -6.09 -3.92 -13.93
CA ALA A 299 -6.33 -3.93 -15.36
C ALA A 299 -7.57 -4.74 -15.81
N THR A 300 -8.21 -5.51 -14.92
CA THR A 300 -9.40 -6.35 -15.22
C THR A 300 -10.72 -5.63 -14.99
#